data_AF-A0A0B5QKW1-F1
#
_entry.id   AF-A0A0B5QKW1-F1
#
_cell.length_a   1.000
_cell.length_b   1.000
_cell.length_c   1.000
_cell.angle_alpha   90.00
_cell.angle_beta   90.00
_cell.angle_gamma   90.00
#
_symmetry.space_group_name_H-M   'P 1'
#
loop_
_entity.id
_entity.type
_entity.pdbx_description
1 polymer ?
#
loop_
_entity_poly.entity_id
_entity_poly.type
_entity_poly.pdbx_seq_one_letter_code
_entity_poly.pdbx_strand_id
1 'polypeptide(L)'
;MGIRFVPRIAENNGMKLIRYKNYSYIKKEDIDRYTHISNYNSEINKVNSLYDRVKVKIKYYPNKNENKYPIFKEYLMDFTKHTNKNVTTMQYAHSIYAIYNILLDNMKRDLEPKNEAENNKLFSKAIRIVYESNNRRKILIQFVNYLIDKKNLKLNKLIDIKEKLTKKAYTKEQFITLLSKLLEIFHNENSLKKIYRNWNLSSAVSYVFMHYCLSWRRMDLISQLSKPNFKIISADITDGEAFITWLEDGNKITYEMAQYICKSIEEETERLRKKAYKNNMKLTCIISDALVKEVATLFCINEANRQIHIYKYKRSRNKERCFNTNATTHKQIQILFKENFNIDVMEILGSSFDNIRMNKGFLTLVKEKAEELNLFAYHYAEVLRGHTPTRGALAETTKIYLDKNVAKASVTAFATGTMGSVVYTLLQLIDDGFENKSDKEQIEAIQNLNMTPYTIEKNLQVISNKISAMRSEIQKYFKQGGYKEGFLQDLLYGQTSYGIEEKTKCLIKITKKEEFGIIRIKSMNYSEEKATNKWCPFNRRSCIGCQYMIALRYFIYEFEKKFNQVLHDLETAESQLDKDIVVESINEIYIPVLNDLGIMLGSEEVSKVIDTERYQKLVETI
;
A
#
# COMPACT_ATOMS: atom_id res chain seq x y z
N MET A 1 -17.51 -18.41 55.48
CA MET A 1 -16.44 -18.19 54.48
C MET A 1 -17.01 -17.37 53.34
N GLY A 2 -16.49 -16.17 53.11
CA GLY A 2 -16.99 -15.27 52.06
C GLY A 2 -16.26 -15.48 50.73
N ILE A 3 -16.99 -15.41 49.61
CA ILE A 3 -16.40 -15.44 48.28
C ILE A 3 -15.65 -14.12 48.05
N ARG A 4 -14.36 -14.18 47.71
CA ARG A 4 -13.61 -13.01 47.25
C ARG A 4 -14.19 -12.56 45.91
N PHE A 5 -14.87 -11.42 45.88
CA PHE A 5 -15.53 -10.91 44.67
C PHE A 5 -14.93 -9.59 44.19
N VAL A 6 -15.10 -9.29 42.90
CA VAL A 6 -14.58 -8.09 42.23
C VAL A 6 -15.71 -7.05 42.15
N PRO A 7 -15.63 -5.92 42.89
CA PRO A 7 -16.73 -4.95 43.00
C PRO A 7 -17.23 -4.43 41.65
N ARG A 8 -16.31 -4.18 40.71
CA ARG A 8 -16.63 -3.68 39.37
C ARG A 8 -17.47 -4.65 38.53
N ILE A 9 -17.32 -5.97 38.73
CA ILE A 9 -18.13 -6.96 38.02
C ILE A 9 -19.57 -6.91 38.53
N ALA A 10 -19.77 -6.77 39.84
CA ALA A 10 -21.08 -6.68 40.45
C ALA A 10 -21.82 -5.40 40.03
N GLU A 11 -21.18 -4.23 40.14
CA GLU A 11 -21.77 -2.94 39.76
C GLU A 11 -22.21 -2.91 38.28
N ASN A 12 -21.34 -3.35 37.38
CA ASN A 12 -21.63 -3.37 35.94
C ASN A 12 -22.80 -4.29 35.55
N ASN A 13 -23.22 -5.19 36.44
CA ASN A 13 -24.32 -6.12 36.22
C ASN A 13 -25.55 -5.80 37.09
N GLY A 14 -25.61 -4.59 37.66
CA GLY A 14 -26.76 -4.08 38.41
C GLY A 14 -26.90 -4.67 39.81
N MET A 15 -25.86 -5.29 40.35
CA MET A 15 -25.86 -5.77 41.74
C MET A 15 -25.52 -4.61 42.68
N LYS A 16 -26.32 -4.44 43.73
CA LYS A 16 -26.12 -3.36 44.70
C LYS A 16 -24.96 -3.73 45.63
N LEU A 17 -23.92 -2.90 45.65
CA LEU A 17 -22.84 -3.04 46.63
C LEU A 17 -23.28 -2.49 47.99
N ILE A 18 -23.06 -3.30 49.03
CA ILE A 18 -23.18 -2.88 50.42
C ILE A 18 -21.75 -2.61 50.92
N ARG A 19 -21.46 -1.39 51.34
CA ARG A 19 -20.15 -1.04 51.91
C ARG A 19 -20.22 -1.12 53.42
N TYR A 20 -19.29 -1.83 54.03
CA TYR A 20 -19.12 -1.84 55.48
C TYR A 20 -17.63 -1.81 55.81
N LYS A 21 -17.20 -0.75 56.50
CA LYS A 21 -15.77 -0.42 56.69
C LYS A 21 -15.05 -0.36 55.33
N ASN A 22 -13.87 -0.99 55.22
CA ASN A 22 -13.04 -1.02 54.01
C ASN A 22 -13.42 -2.16 53.03
N TYR A 23 -14.54 -2.85 53.27
CA TYR A 23 -14.95 -3.99 52.47
C TYR A 23 -16.26 -3.70 51.73
N SER A 24 -16.34 -4.21 50.49
CA SER A 24 -17.57 -4.27 49.72
C SER A 24 -18.18 -5.64 49.88
N TYR A 25 -19.51 -5.71 49.92
CA TYR A 25 -20.32 -6.93 50.02
C TYR A 25 -21.41 -6.91 48.95
N ILE A 26 -21.84 -8.10 48.52
CA ILE A 26 -23.05 -8.30 47.72
C ILE A 26 -24.09 -9.03 48.58
N LYS A 27 -25.37 -8.89 48.24
CA LYS A 27 -26.42 -9.62 48.93
C LYS A 27 -26.32 -11.13 48.66
N LYS A 28 -26.79 -11.95 49.60
CA LYS A 28 -26.78 -13.41 49.48
C LYS A 28 -27.55 -13.90 48.24
N GLU A 29 -28.67 -13.25 47.92
CA GLU A 29 -29.48 -13.52 46.72
C GLU A 29 -28.74 -13.29 45.39
N ASP A 30 -27.71 -12.42 45.37
CA ASP A 30 -26.92 -12.12 44.18
C ASP A 30 -25.72 -13.06 43.98
N ILE A 31 -25.42 -13.95 44.94
CA ILE A 31 -24.21 -14.78 44.93
C ILE A 31 -24.19 -15.73 43.74
N ASP A 32 -25.29 -16.41 43.44
CA ASP A 32 -25.33 -17.38 42.33
C ASP A 32 -25.19 -16.68 40.99
N ARG A 33 -25.87 -15.54 40.85
CA ARG A 33 -25.76 -14.68 39.66
C ARG A 33 -24.35 -14.14 39.49
N TYR A 34 -23.71 -13.69 40.57
CA TYR A 34 -22.31 -13.24 40.54
C TYR A 34 -21.37 -14.37 40.16
N THR A 35 -21.53 -15.54 40.77
CA THR A 35 -20.69 -16.73 40.52
C THR A 35 -20.79 -17.15 39.07
N HIS A 36 -22.01 -17.19 38.52
CA HIS A 36 -22.25 -17.46 37.11
C HIS A 36 -21.53 -16.46 36.18
N ILE A 37 -21.68 -15.15 36.43
CA ILE A 37 -21.03 -14.10 35.62
C ILE A 37 -19.51 -14.12 35.77
N SER A 38 -19.00 -14.35 36.98
CA SER A 38 -17.57 -14.45 37.28
C SER A 38 -16.95 -15.64 36.56
N ASN A 39 -17.61 -16.80 36.58
CA ASN A 39 -17.15 -18.00 35.88
C ASN A 39 -17.19 -17.81 34.36
N TYR A 40 -18.25 -17.20 33.82
CA TYR A 40 -18.31 -16.80 32.41
C TYR A 40 -17.14 -15.89 32.03
N ASN A 41 -16.90 -14.83 32.80
CA ASN A 41 -15.80 -13.90 32.54
C ASN A 41 -14.42 -14.56 32.67
N SER A 42 -14.26 -15.52 33.58
CA SER A 42 -13.02 -16.29 33.72
C SER A 42 -12.76 -17.18 32.51
N GLU A 43 -13.76 -17.98 32.08
CA GLU A 43 -13.64 -18.85 30.91
C GLU A 43 -13.46 -18.04 29.61
N ILE A 44 -14.24 -16.98 29.41
CA ILE A 44 -14.20 -16.19 28.17
C ILE A 44 -12.85 -15.47 27.97
N ASN A 45 -12.18 -15.12 29.07
CA ASN A 45 -10.86 -14.48 29.04
C ASN A 45 -9.72 -15.47 28.79
N LYS A 46 -9.93 -16.77 29.05
CA LYS A 46 -8.95 -17.84 28.77
C LYS A 46 -8.96 -18.27 27.31
N VAL A 47 -10.03 -18.01 26.58
CA VAL A 47 -10.19 -18.47 25.19
C VAL A 47 -9.72 -17.44 24.15
N ASN A 48 -8.92 -17.92 23.21
CA ASN A 48 -8.27 -17.07 22.20
C ASN A 48 -8.99 -17.06 20.85
N SER A 49 -9.88 -18.02 20.61
CA SER A 49 -10.55 -18.16 19.32
C SER A 49 -11.99 -17.65 19.34
N LEU A 50 -12.48 -17.14 18.21
CA LEU A 50 -13.87 -16.72 18.04
C LEU A 50 -14.84 -17.88 18.29
N TYR A 51 -14.48 -19.06 17.78
CA TYR A 51 -15.25 -20.29 17.96
C TYR A 51 -15.44 -20.63 19.43
N ASP A 52 -14.36 -20.65 20.21
CA ASP A 52 -14.41 -20.98 21.63
C ASP A 52 -15.18 -19.91 22.41
N ARG A 53 -15.06 -18.64 22.02
CA ARG A 53 -15.83 -17.56 22.65
C ARG A 53 -17.32 -17.69 22.44
N VAL A 54 -17.75 -18.03 21.21
CA VAL A 54 -19.18 -18.31 20.93
C VAL A 54 -19.65 -19.54 21.70
N LYS A 55 -18.83 -20.61 21.75
CA LYS A 55 -19.15 -21.84 22.49
C LYS A 55 -19.31 -21.60 23.99
N VAL A 56 -18.38 -20.85 24.63
CA VAL A 56 -18.49 -20.46 26.04
C VAL A 56 -19.76 -19.63 26.25
N LYS A 57 -20.10 -18.73 25.33
CA LYS A 57 -21.30 -17.91 25.47
C LYS A 57 -22.60 -18.73 25.38
N ILE A 58 -22.66 -19.71 24.47
CA ILE A 58 -23.79 -20.67 24.38
C ILE A 58 -23.85 -21.54 25.65
N LYS A 59 -22.72 -22.02 26.17
CA LYS A 59 -22.65 -22.81 27.41
C LYS A 59 -23.26 -22.08 28.62
N TYR A 60 -22.93 -20.81 28.80
CA TYR A 60 -23.43 -20.03 29.95
C TYR A 60 -24.82 -19.43 29.71
N TYR A 61 -25.16 -19.14 28.47
CA TYR A 61 -26.45 -18.56 28.10
C TYR A 61 -27.10 -19.39 26.97
N PRO A 62 -27.54 -20.62 27.27
CA PRO A 62 -28.13 -21.49 26.26
C PRO A 62 -29.50 -20.98 25.83
N ASN A 63 -29.84 -21.22 24.57
CA ASN A 63 -31.18 -20.93 24.06
C ASN A 63 -32.09 -22.15 24.27
N LYS A 64 -33.31 -21.94 24.75
CA LYS A 64 -34.26 -23.02 25.06
C LYS A 64 -34.65 -23.87 23.83
N ASN A 65 -34.55 -23.31 22.63
CA ASN A 65 -34.89 -24.01 21.38
C ASN A 65 -33.69 -24.73 20.74
N GLU A 66 -32.49 -24.63 21.32
CA GLU A 66 -31.26 -25.21 20.77
C GLU A 66 -31.39 -26.69 20.41
N ASN A 67 -31.97 -27.49 21.31
CA ASN A 67 -32.09 -28.94 21.13
C ASN A 67 -33.09 -29.33 20.04
N LYS A 68 -33.96 -28.40 19.59
CA LYS A 68 -34.95 -28.66 18.52
C LYS A 68 -34.36 -28.53 17.12
N TYR A 69 -33.22 -27.87 16.98
CA TYR A 69 -32.64 -27.50 15.68
C TYR A 69 -31.13 -27.84 15.61
N PRO A 70 -30.75 -29.13 15.74
CA PRO A 70 -29.36 -29.57 15.76
C PRO A 70 -28.57 -29.25 14.48
N ILE A 71 -29.20 -29.31 13.30
CA ILE A 71 -28.51 -29.07 12.01
C ILE A 71 -28.13 -27.60 11.88
N PHE A 72 -29.02 -26.68 12.26
CA PHE A 72 -28.70 -25.26 12.35
C PHE A 72 -27.49 -25.01 13.27
N LYS A 73 -27.49 -25.62 14.46
CA LYS A 73 -26.39 -25.45 15.42
C LYS A 73 -25.08 -25.91 14.81
N GLU A 74 -25.06 -27.09 14.17
CA GLU A 74 -23.89 -27.60 13.47
C GLU A 74 -23.39 -26.60 12.41
N TYR A 75 -24.28 -26.14 11.52
CA TYR A 75 -23.92 -25.22 10.45
C TYR A 75 -23.41 -23.87 10.97
N LEU A 76 -24.00 -23.32 12.02
CA LEU A 76 -23.54 -22.06 12.60
C LEU A 76 -22.17 -22.23 13.28
N MET A 77 -21.95 -23.34 13.98
CA MET A 77 -20.66 -23.62 14.61
C MET A 77 -19.57 -23.84 13.56
N ASP A 78 -19.87 -24.54 12.46
CA ASP A 78 -18.97 -24.67 11.30
C ASP A 78 -18.65 -23.33 10.66
N PHE A 79 -19.66 -22.48 10.42
CA PHE A 79 -19.46 -21.12 9.94
C PHE A 79 -18.58 -20.30 10.89
N THR A 80 -18.77 -20.47 12.21
CA THR A 80 -17.95 -19.81 13.22
C THR A 80 -16.49 -20.27 13.13
N LYS A 81 -16.23 -21.57 12.92
CA LYS A 81 -14.87 -22.08 12.64
C LYS A 81 -14.29 -21.50 11.36
N HIS A 82 -15.10 -21.42 10.30
CA HIS A 82 -14.69 -20.88 9.00
C HIS A 82 -14.26 -19.41 9.10
N THR A 83 -15.04 -18.59 9.84
CA THR A 83 -14.75 -17.17 10.05
C THR A 83 -13.67 -16.89 11.10
N ASN A 84 -13.39 -17.87 11.97
CA ASN A 84 -12.37 -17.79 13.03
C ASN A 84 -10.97 -17.44 12.51
N LYS A 85 -10.63 -17.85 11.27
CA LYS A 85 -9.29 -17.63 10.68
C LYS A 85 -8.89 -16.15 10.58
N ASN A 86 -9.86 -15.21 10.60
CA ASN A 86 -9.61 -13.80 10.29
C ASN A 86 -10.03 -12.78 11.36
N VAL A 87 -10.66 -13.20 12.49
CA VAL A 87 -11.21 -12.25 13.47
C VAL A 87 -11.17 -12.80 14.90
N THR A 88 -10.50 -12.09 15.83
CA THR A 88 -10.38 -12.46 17.26
C THR A 88 -11.16 -11.54 18.20
N THR A 89 -12.05 -10.67 17.71
CA THR A 89 -12.66 -9.62 18.53
C THR A 89 -13.93 -10.09 19.26
N MET A 90 -14.10 -9.63 20.52
CA MET A 90 -15.29 -9.93 21.34
C MET A 90 -16.60 -9.44 20.70
N GLN A 91 -16.55 -8.32 19.96
CA GLN A 91 -17.73 -7.75 19.30
C GLN A 91 -18.29 -8.68 18.21
N TYR A 92 -17.43 -9.45 17.54
CA TYR A 92 -17.83 -10.45 16.55
C TYR A 92 -18.53 -11.64 17.22
N ALA A 93 -17.97 -12.14 18.34
CA ALA A 93 -18.59 -13.20 19.12
C ALA A 93 -19.99 -12.81 19.63
N HIS A 94 -20.16 -11.57 20.09
CA HIS A 94 -21.46 -11.05 20.52
C HIS A 94 -22.48 -11.01 19.38
N SER A 95 -22.02 -10.68 18.19
CA SER A 95 -22.89 -10.57 17.02
C SER A 95 -23.30 -11.94 16.49
N ILE A 96 -22.39 -12.92 16.44
CA ILE A 96 -22.72 -14.32 16.10
C ILE A 96 -23.69 -14.91 17.11
N TYR A 97 -23.44 -14.73 18.41
CA TYR A 97 -24.37 -15.20 19.45
C TYR A 97 -25.76 -14.51 19.38
N ALA A 98 -25.81 -13.24 18.98
CA ALA A 98 -27.09 -12.58 18.74
C ALA A 98 -27.84 -13.20 17.54
N ILE A 99 -27.13 -13.51 16.45
CA ILE A 99 -27.72 -14.21 15.29
C ILE A 99 -28.18 -15.62 15.68
N TYR A 100 -27.40 -16.32 16.50
CA TYR A 100 -27.77 -17.63 17.06
C TYR A 100 -29.15 -17.60 17.74
N ASN A 101 -29.35 -16.67 18.68
CA ASN A 101 -30.63 -16.53 19.36
C ASN A 101 -31.75 -16.08 18.42
N ILE A 102 -31.52 -15.08 17.57
CA ILE A 102 -32.52 -14.57 16.64
C ILE A 102 -33.03 -15.69 15.71
N LEU A 103 -32.15 -16.54 15.21
CA LEU A 103 -32.55 -17.65 14.34
C LEU A 103 -33.31 -18.71 15.14
N LEU A 104 -32.78 -19.19 16.26
CA LEU A 104 -33.46 -20.21 17.09
C LEU A 104 -34.85 -19.78 17.58
N ASP A 105 -35.03 -18.50 17.91
CA ASP A 105 -36.31 -17.96 18.38
C ASP A 105 -37.35 -17.82 17.25
N ASN A 106 -36.92 -17.88 15.98
CA ASN A 106 -37.78 -17.68 14.82
C ASN A 106 -37.87 -18.90 13.89
N MET A 107 -37.09 -19.95 14.15
CA MET A 107 -37.13 -21.20 13.40
C MET A 107 -38.43 -21.95 13.68
N LYS A 108 -38.97 -22.56 12.62
CA LYS A 108 -40.13 -23.47 12.71
C LYS A 108 -39.70 -24.91 12.45
N ARG A 109 -38.88 -25.12 11.41
CA ARG A 109 -38.18 -26.37 11.10
C ARG A 109 -36.68 -26.13 11.09
N ASP A 110 -35.92 -27.23 11.17
CA ASP A 110 -34.47 -27.19 11.08
C ASP A 110 -33.98 -26.84 9.65
N LEU A 111 -32.72 -26.41 9.52
CA LEU A 111 -32.08 -25.95 8.28
C LEU A 111 -31.73 -27.10 7.31
N GLU A 112 -32.69 -27.97 7.02
CA GLU A 112 -32.53 -29.01 6.01
C GLU A 112 -32.71 -28.47 4.59
N PRO A 113 -32.01 -29.02 3.58
CA PRO A 113 -32.16 -28.62 2.17
C PRO A 113 -33.61 -28.74 1.65
N LYS A 114 -34.37 -29.71 2.17
CA LYS A 114 -35.78 -29.92 1.79
C LYS A 114 -36.74 -28.81 2.26
N ASN A 115 -36.33 -27.97 3.21
CA ASN A 115 -37.15 -26.91 3.79
C ASN A 115 -36.93 -25.54 3.10
N GLU A 116 -36.63 -25.51 1.81
CA GLU A 116 -36.21 -24.33 1.04
C GLU A 116 -37.10 -23.09 1.29
N ALA A 117 -38.43 -23.21 1.13
CA ALA A 117 -39.35 -22.09 1.31
C ALA A 117 -39.35 -21.53 2.74
N GLU A 118 -39.26 -22.41 3.74
CA GLU A 118 -39.22 -22.02 5.15
C GLU A 118 -37.89 -21.38 5.54
N ASN A 119 -36.78 -21.93 5.05
CA ASN A 119 -35.45 -21.37 5.26
C ASN A 119 -35.37 -19.94 4.68
N ASN A 120 -35.89 -19.73 3.47
CA ASN A 120 -35.97 -18.42 2.85
C ASN A 120 -36.82 -17.43 3.67
N LYS A 121 -37.97 -17.89 4.19
CA LYS A 121 -38.84 -17.08 5.06
C LYS A 121 -38.16 -16.72 6.38
N LEU A 122 -37.41 -17.64 6.98
CA LEU A 122 -36.62 -17.41 8.19
C LEU A 122 -35.59 -16.30 7.97
N PHE A 123 -34.74 -16.41 6.95
CA PHE A 123 -33.68 -15.43 6.71
C PHE A 123 -34.23 -14.06 6.29
N SER A 124 -35.33 -14.02 5.55
CA SER A 124 -36.05 -12.79 5.21
C SER A 124 -36.66 -12.10 6.44
N LYS A 125 -37.07 -12.86 7.46
CA LYS A 125 -37.50 -12.30 8.75
C LYS A 125 -36.31 -11.84 9.57
N ALA A 126 -35.26 -12.67 9.68
CA ALA A 126 -34.07 -12.39 10.47
C ALA A 126 -33.36 -11.11 9.99
N ILE A 127 -33.26 -10.88 8.68
CA ILE A 127 -32.61 -9.68 8.13
C ILE A 127 -33.35 -8.39 8.51
N ARG A 128 -34.68 -8.44 8.61
CA ARG A 128 -35.51 -7.32 9.09
C ARG A 128 -35.29 -7.06 10.58
N ILE A 129 -35.19 -8.10 11.40
CA ILE A 129 -34.92 -7.98 12.85
C ILE A 129 -33.56 -7.30 13.10
N VAL A 130 -32.55 -7.60 12.28
CA VAL A 130 -31.20 -7.04 12.45
C VAL A 130 -30.93 -5.78 11.62
N TYR A 131 -31.96 -5.19 10.99
CA TYR A 131 -31.83 -4.10 10.03
C TYR A 131 -31.04 -2.89 10.56
N GLU A 132 -31.23 -2.55 11.84
CA GLU A 132 -30.53 -1.42 12.47
C GLU A 132 -29.07 -1.73 12.81
N SER A 133 -28.71 -2.99 13.00
CA SER A 133 -27.37 -3.38 13.43
C SER A 133 -26.51 -3.84 12.26
N ASN A 134 -25.69 -2.92 11.73
CA ASN A 134 -24.77 -3.21 10.62
C ASN A 134 -23.91 -4.46 10.86
N ASN A 135 -23.39 -4.66 12.08
CA ASN A 135 -22.55 -5.81 12.40
C ASN A 135 -23.32 -7.14 12.37
N ARG A 136 -24.52 -7.19 12.98
CA ARG A 136 -25.36 -8.40 13.02
C ARG A 136 -25.84 -8.74 11.61
N ARG A 137 -26.29 -7.73 10.86
CA ARG A 137 -26.71 -7.87 9.47
C ARG A 137 -25.60 -8.41 8.58
N LYS A 138 -24.38 -7.87 8.67
CA LYS A 138 -23.23 -8.35 7.92
C LYS A 138 -22.91 -9.82 8.23
N ILE A 139 -22.96 -10.21 9.51
CA ILE A 139 -22.72 -11.60 9.92
C ILE A 139 -23.83 -12.52 9.40
N LEU A 140 -25.09 -12.09 9.45
CA LEU A 140 -26.20 -12.85 8.90
C LEU A 140 -26.05 -13.08 7.39
N ILE A 141 -25.70 -12.04 6.64
CA ILE A 141 -25.43 -12.15 5.19
C ILE A 141 -24.26 -13.09 4.93
N GLN A 142 -23.17 -12.98 5.69
CA GLN A 142 -22.02 -13.90 5.59
C GLN A 142 -22.41 -15.34 5.87
N PHE A 143 -23.28 -15.56 6.87
CA PHE A 143 -23.77 -16.90 7.20
C PHE A 143 -24.66 -17.47 6.09
N VAL A 144 -25.59 -16.68 5.54
CA VAL A 144 -26.44 -17.12 4.42
C VAL A 144 -25.59 -17.45 3.20
N ASN A 145 -24.61 -16.62 2.84
CA ASN A 145 -23.70 -16.91 1.73
C ASN A 145 -22.87 -18.19 2.00
N TYR A 146 -22.44 -18.41 3.24
CA TYR A 146 -21.78 -19.65 3.62
C TYR A 146 -22.69 -20.88 3.44
N LEU A 147 -23.96 -20.79 3.80
CA LEU A 147 -24.94 -21.88 3.59
C LEU A 147 -25.15 -22.18 2.09
N ILE A 148 -25.19 -21.15 1.25
CA ILE A 148 -25.29 -21.30 -0.21
C ILE A 148 -24.01 -21.95 -0.75
N ASP A 149 -22.84 -21.36 -0.47
CA ASP A 149 -21.58 -21.70 -1.13
C ASP A 149 -20.93 -22.99 -0.60
N LYS A 150 -21.16 -23.35 0.67
CA LYS A 150 -20.47 -24.47 1.35
C LYS A 150 -21.38 -25.59 1.80
N LYS A 151 -22.67 -25.33 1.99
CA LYS A 151 -23.65 -26.35 2.38
C LYS A 151 -24.68 -26.63 1.27
N ASN A 152 -24.59 -25.94 0.12
CA ASN A 152 -25.45 -26.11 -1.06
C ASN A 152 -26.95 -25.93 -0.75
N LEU A 153 -27.30 -25.07 0.21
CA LEU A 153 -28.71 -24.72 0.44
C LEU A 153 -29.19 -23.76 -0.66
N LYS A 154 -30.37 -24.03 -1.21
CA LYS A 154 -31.06 -23.11 -2.11
C LYS A 154 -31.68 -21.97 -1.30
N LEU A 155 -30.97 -20.85 -1.19
CA LEU A 155 -31.42 -19.66 -0.47
C LEU A 155 -31.33 -18.42 -1.36
N ASN A 156 -32.25 -17.48 -1.16
CA ASN A 156 -32.23 -16.17 -1.76
C ASN A 156 -31.02 -15.39 -1.24
N LYS A 157 -30.21 -14.90 -2.18
CA LYS A 157 -29.02 -14.11 -1.83
C LYS A 157 -29.45 -12.80 -1.17
N LEU A 158 -28.98 -12.58 0.06
CA LEU A 158 -29.23 -11.34 0.78
C LEU A 158 -28.21 -10.29 0.33
N ILE A 159 -28.69 -9.16 -0.20
CA ILE A 159 -27.87 -8.01 -0.59
C ILE A 159 -27.97 -6.95 0.50
N ASP A 160 -26.84 -6.35 0.88
CA ASP A 160 -26.84 -5.22 1.79
C ASP A 160 -27.31 -3.96 1.04
N ILE A 161 -28.55 -3.53 1.30
CA ILE A 161 -29.18 -2.38 0.63
C ILE A 161 -28.81 -1.04 1.30
N LYS A 162 -28.18 -1.02 2.49
CA LYS A 162 -27.80 0.29 3.07
C LYS A 162 -26.62 0.85 2.28
N GLU A 163 -26.82 2.02 1.67
CA GLU A 163 -25.73 2.84 1.15
C GLU A 163 -24.65 3.00 2.23
N LYS A 164 -23.40 2.75 1.85
CA LYS A 164 -22.28 3.13 2.70
C LYS A 164 -22.27 4.65 2.77
N LEU A 165 -22.81 5.20 3.85
CA LEU A 165 -22.64 6.62 4.18
C LEU A 165 -21.13 6.91 4.30
N THR A 166 -20.52 7.38 3.22
CA THR A 166 -19.15 7.85 3.22
C THR A 166 -19.12 9.17 3.97
N LYS A 167 -18.35 9.23 5.06
CA LYS A 167 -18.13 10.49 5.78
C LYS A 167 -17.53 11.52 4.81
N LYS A 168 -18.22 12.64 4.60
CA LYS A 168 -17.74 13.77 3.79
C LYS A 168 -16.62 14.51 4.52
N ALA A 169 -15.76 15.22 3.77
CA ALA A 169 -14.79 16.14 4.37
C ALA A 169 -15.50 17.22 5.22
N TYR A 170 -14.75 17.92 6.07
CA TYR A 170 -15.19 19.23 6.56
C TYR A 170 -15.06 20.24 5.41
N THR A 171 -15.93 21.24 5.36
CA THR A 171 -15.80 22.31 4.36
C THR A 171 -14.55 23.14 4.65
N LYS A 172 -14.05 23.84 3.64
CA LYS A 172 -12.88 24.73 3.78
C LYS A 172 -13.09 25.76 4.89
N GLU A 173 -14.28 26.36 4.96
CA GLU A 173 -14.67 27.32 6.00
C GLU A 173 -14.63 26.70 7.40
N GLN A 174 -15.22 25.51 7.59
CA GLN A 174 -15.19 24.80 8.88
C GLN A 174 -13.75 24.48 9.30
N PHE A 175 -12.94 24.02 8.35
CA PHE A 175 -11.56 23.63 8.58
C PHE A 175 -10.68 24.83 8.95
N ILE A 176 -10.82 25.96 8.23
CA ILE A 176 -10.09 27.20 8.50
C ILE A 176 -10.57 27.85 9.80
N THR A 177 -11.88 27.92 10.04
CA THR A 177 -12.43 28.52 11.27
C THR A 177 -11.89 27.83 12.51
N LEU A 178 -11.83 26.49 12.52
CA LEU A 178 -11.24 25.76 13.64
C LEU A 178 -9.73 26.03 13.77
N LEU A 179 -8.98 26.14 12.67
CA LEU A 179 -7.56 26.50 12.71
C LEU A 179 -7.36 27.90 13.31
N SER A 180 -8.15 28.88 12.89
CA SER A 180 -8.11 30.24 13.42
C SER A 180 -8.33 30.24 14.94
N LYS A 181 -9.29 29.44 15.44
CA LYS A 181 -9.51 29.28 16.89
C LYS A 181 -8.34 28.62 17.62
N LEU A 182 -7.66 27.67 16.99
CA LEU A 182 -6.44 27.08 17.57
C LEU A 182 -5.29 28.09 17.61
N LEU A 183 -5.15 28.92 16.58
CA LEU A 183 -4.17 30.01 16.56
C LEU A 183 -4.48 31.08 17.61
N GLU A 184 -5.76 31.42 17.83
CA GLU A 184 -6.19 32.32 18.91
C GLU A 184 -5.76 31.79 20.29
N ILE A 185 -5.92 30.47 20.54
CA ILE A 185 -5.45 29.85 21.79
C ILE A 185 -3.94 30.03 21.96
N PHE A 186 -3.17 29.85 20.89
CA PHE A 186 -1.71 29.96 20.93
C PHE A 186 -1.23 31.40 21.16
N HIS A 187 -1.83 32.37 20.45
CA HIS A 187 -1.42 33.77 20.50
C HIS A 187 -1.93 34.50 21.74
N ASN A 188 -2.97 34.00 22.40
CA ASN A 188 -3.48 34.54 23.65
C ASN A 188 -2.73 33.95 24.85
N GLU A 189 -1.91 34.75 25.53
CA GLU A 189 -1.07 34.29 26.64
C GLU A 189 -1.86 33.65 27.78
N ASN A 190 -3.03 34.20 28.14
CA ASN A 190 -3.89 33.63 29.18
C ASN A 190 -4.43 32.26 28.78
N SER A 191 -4.76 32.07 27.49
CA SER A 191 -5.25 30.79 26.97
C SER A 191 -4.12 29.77 26.89
N LEU A 192 -2.93 30.18 26.46
CA LEU A 192 -1.75 29.32 26.42
C LEU A 192 -1.35 28.85 27.83
N LYS A 193 -1.38 29.74 28.83
CA LYS A 193 -1.11 29.39 30.25
C LYS A 193 -2.08 28.35 30.81
N LYS A 194 -3.35 28.30 30.38
CA LYS A 194 -4.30 27.24 30.80
C LYS A 194 -3.82 25.83 30.42
N ILE A 195 -3.00 25.74 29.37
CA ILE A 195 -2.48 24.49 28.85
C ILE A 195 -1.25 24.03 29.66
N TYR A 196 -0.56 24.95 30.33
CA TYR A 196 0.56 24.64 31.22
C TYR A 196 0.03 23.77 32.36
N ARG A 197 0.85 22.79 32.77
CA ARG A 197 0.51 21.85 33.86
C ARG A 197 -0.74 20.98 33.62
N ASN A 198 -1.41 21.06 32.46
CA ASN A 198 -2.64 20.30 32.15
C ASN A 198 -2.42 19.34 30.96
N TRP A 199 -2.13 18.07 31.25
CA TRP A 199 -1.88 17.07 30.21
C TRP A 199 -3.10 16.76 29.34
N ASN A 200 -4.32 16.79 29.89
CA ASN A 200 -5.52 16.54 29.11
C ASN A 200 -5.75 17.65 28.08
N LEU A 201 -5.65 18.90 28.52
CA LEU A 201 -5.89 20.06 27.67
C LEU A 201 -4.78 20.21 26.61
N SER A 202 -3.51 20.10 27.01
CA SER A 202 -2.37 20.12 26.08
C SER A 202 -2.42 18.99 25.05
N SER A 203 -2.81 17.78 25.47
CA SER A 203 -3.02 16.67 24.54
C SER A 203 -4.16 16.95 23.56
N ALA A 204 -5.30 17.50 24.01
CA ALA A 204 -6.42 17.77 23.12
C ALA A 204 -6.09 18.84 22.08
N VAL A 205 -5.52 19.97 22.50
CA VAL A 205 -5.15 21.09 21.61
C VAL A 205 -4.09 20.64 20.61
N SER A 206 -2.97 20.08 21.09
CA SER A 206 -1.87 19.63 20.24
C SER A 206 -2.32 18.55 19.25
N TYR A 207 -3.16 17.61 19.69
CA TYR A 207 -3.68 16.55 18.83
C TYR A 207 -4.54 17.07 17.68
N VAL A 208 -5.43 18.03 17.94
CA VAL A 208 -6.23 18.66 16.88
C VAL A 208 -5.32 19.44 15.94
N PHE A 209 -4.33 20.17 16.47
CA PHE A 209 -3.35 20.92 15.67
C PHE A 209 -2.57 20.02 14.71
N MET A 210 -2.16 18.83 15.15
CA MET A 210 -1.43 17.89 14.29
C MET A 210 -2.21 17.43 13.06
N HIS A 211 -3.55 17.48 13.06
CA HIS A 211 -4.34 17.17 11.87
C HIS A 211 -4.25 18.23 10.76
N TYR A 212 -3.67 19.40 11.05
CA TYR A 212 -3.32 20.43 10.05
C TYR A 212 -1.92 20.26 9.49
N CYS A 213 -1.11 19.36 10.05
CA CYS A 213 0.25 19.06 9.58
C CYS A 213 0.35 17.65 9.00
N LEU A 214 -0.32 16.67 9.61
CA LEU A 214 -0.17 15.25 9.32
C LEU A 214 -1.51 14.59 8.99
N SER A 215 -1.51 13.75 7.95
CA SER A 215 -2.69 12.96 7.55
C SER A 215 -2.73 11.54 8.17
N TRP A 216 -2.02 11.37 9.29
CA TRP A 216 -1.87 10.08 9.99
C TRP A 216 -3.17 9.64 10.67
N ARG A 217 -3.30 8.34 10.95
CA ARG A 217 -4.47 7.83 11.70
C ARG A 217 -4.27 8.12 13.19
N ARG A 218 -5.38 8.23 13.92
CA ARG A 218 -5.39 8.44 15.38
C ARG A 218 -4.39 7.54 16.13
N MET A 219 -4.38 6.24 15.83
CA MET A 219 -3.48 5.32 16.51
C MET A 219 -2.02 5.58 16.16
N ASP A 220 -1.72 5.92 14.91
CA ASP A 220 -0.37 6.24 14.46
C ASP A 220 0.13 7.54 15.14
N LEU A 221 -0.71 8.60 15.19
CA LEU A 221 -0.40 9.84 15.93
C LEU A 221 -0.11 9.61 17.43
N ILE A 222 -0.89 8.75 18.09
CA ILE A 222 -0.76 8.53 19.54
C ILE A 222 0.52 7.74 19.89
N SER A 223 0.98 6.87 18.99
CA SER A 223 1.97 5.83 19.31
C SER A 223 3.28 5.90 18.54
N GLN A 224 3.27 6.45 17.33
CA GLN A 224 4.43 6.47 16.45
C GLN A 224 5.08 7.86 16.37
N LEU A 225 4.33 8.92 16.66
CA LEU A 225 4.83 10.29 16.60
C LEU A 225 5.94 10.49 17.63
N SER A 226 7.11 10.92 17.14
CA SER A 226 8.30 11.21 17.95
C SER A 226 8.02 12.35 18.92
N LYS A 227 8.84 12.47 19.97
CA LYS A 227 8.65 13.47 21.03
C LYS A 227 9.73 14.54 20.92
N PRO A 228 9.42 15.80 21.25
CA PRO A 228 10.43 16.85 21.24
C PRO A 228 11.50 16.58 22.30
N ASN A 229 12.74 16.95 21.99
CA ASN A 229 13.88 16.86 22.90
C ASN A 229 14.18 18.24 23.49
N PHE A 230 13.99 18.40 24.80
CA PHE A 230 14.19 19.68 25.49
C PHE A 230 15.64 20.17 25.48
N LYS A 231 16.62 19.28 25.31
CA LYS A 231 18.03 19.66 25.21
C LYS A 231 18.33 20.58 24.02
N ILE A 232 17.43 20.65 23.04
CA ILE A 232 17.53 21.55 21.87
C ILE A 232 17.23 23.00 22.27
N ILE A 233 16.49 23.23 23.36
CA ILE A 233 16.05 24.56 23.79
C ILE A 233 17.14 25.25 24.62
N SER A 234 17.64 24.58 25.65
CA SER A 234 18.76 25.02 26.47
C SER A 234 19.36 23.83 27.20
N ALA A 235 20.66 23.90 27.52
CA ALA A 235 21.33 22.90 28.35
C ALA A 235 20.73 22.81 29.77
N ASP A 236 20.16 23.91 30.26
CA ASP A 236 19.57 24.00 31.60
C ASP A 236 18.17 23.38 31.70
N ILE A 237 17.53 23.07 30.55
CA ILE A 237 16.19 22.46 30.51
C ILE A 237 16.35 20.95 30.40
N THR A 238 16.44 20.29 31.56
CA THR A 238 16.70 18.85 31.65
C THR A 238 15.45 17.97 31.55
N ASP A 239 14.28 18.50 31.91
CA ASP A 239 13.02 17.77 31.93
C ASP A 239 11.79 18.67 31.71
N GLY A 240 10.61 18.06 31.75
CA GLY A 240 9.34 18.77 31.59
C GLY A 240 9.00 19.77 32.70
N GLU A 241 9.48 19.55 33.92
CA GLU A 241 9.22 20.49 35.03
C GLU A 241 9.99 21.79 34.80
N ALA A 242 11.29 21.66 34.49
CA ALA A 242 12.15 22.79 34.14
C ALA A 242 11.64 23.56 32.93
N PHE A 243 11.14 22.86 31.89
CA PHE A 243 10.60 23.51 30.70
C PHE A 243 9.33 24.33 30.99
N ILE A 244 8.41 23.81 31.81
CA ILE A 244 7.18 24.56 32.14
C ILE A 244 7.51 25.77 33.01
N THR A 245 8.40 25.64 33.99
CA THR A 245 8.86 26.79 34.79
C THR A 245 9.52 27.85 33.90
N TRP A 246 10.37 27.44 32.95
CA TRP A 246 10.97 28.37 31.99
C TRP A 246 9.93 29.16 31.18
N LEU A 247 8.82 28.54 30.77
CA LEU A 247 7.70 29.24 30.13
C LEU A 247 6.90 30.14 31.09
N GLU A 248 6.73 29.72 32.35
CA GLU A 248 6.05 30.48 33.41
C GLU A 248 6.84 31.76 33.75
N ASP A 249 8.17 31.72 33.64
CA ASP A 249 9.08 32.87 33.80
C ASP A 249 9.02 33.89 32.63
N GLY A 250 8.18 33.64 31.63
CA GLY A 250 7.92 34.55 30.51
C GLY A 250 8.75 34.28 29.25
N ASN A 251 9.60 33.25 29.25
CA ASN A 251 10.37 32.87 28.08
C ASN A 251 9.48 32.26 26.98
N LYS A 252 9.95 32.32 25.73
CA LYS A 252 9.21 31.83 24.55
C LYS A 252 10.14 31.09 23.60
N ILE A 253 9.64 30.02 22.98
CA ILE A 253 10.36 29.33 21.91
C ILE A 253 10.56 30.30 20.73
N THR A 254 11.81 30.52 20.34
CA THR A 254 12.16 31.33 19.16
C THR A 254 11.87 30.55 17.88
N TYR A 255 11.80 31.24 16.75
CA TYR A 255 11.58 30.59 15.46
C TYR A 255 12.68 29.56 15.13
N GLU A 256 13.94 29.90 15.38
CA GLU A 256 15.08 28.99 15.16
C GLU A 256 14.99 27.74 16.04
N MET A 257 14.69 27.91 17.34
CA MET A 257 14.48 26.77 18.24
C MET A 257 13.34 25.88 17.74
N ALA A 258 12.23 26.49 17.29
CA ALA A 258 11.10 25.75 16.75
C ALA A 258 11.47 24.93 15.51
N GLN A 259 12.25 25.50 14.58
CA GLN A 259 12.74 24.79 13.40
C GLN A 259 13.59 23.58 13.78
N TYR A 260 14.53 23.71 14.72
CA TYR A 260 15.35 22.59 15.18
C TYR A 260 14.51 21.49 15.85
N ILE A 261 13.54 21.86 16.68
CA ILE A 261 12.65 20.91 17.34
C ILE A 261 11.82 20.13 16.31
N CYS A 262 11.15 20.83 15.40
CA CYS A 262 10.32 20.21 14.37
C CYS A 262 11.14 19.32 13.43
N LYS A 263 12.29 19.81 12.96
CA LYS A 263 13.21 19.03 12.11
C LYS A 263 13.71 17.77 12.82
N SER A 264 14.02 17.84 14.11
CA SER A 264 14.40 16.66 14.89
C SER A 264 13.28 15.60 14.95
N ILE A 265 12.01 16.01 15.01
CA ILE A 265 10.85 15.11 15.03
C ILE A 265 10.67 14.44 13.66
N GLU A 266 10.82 15.20 12.58
CA GLU A 266 10.77 14.71 11.20
C GLU A 266 11.89 13.70 10.93
N GLU A 267 13.13 14.08 11.23
CA GLU A 267 14.32 13.24 11.06
C GLU A 267 14.22 11.96 11.89
N GLU A 268 13.74 12.02 13.14
CA GLU A 268 13.56 10.82 13.95
C GLU A 268 12.51 9.87 13.33
N THR A 269 11.43 10.43 12.79
CA THR A 269 10.40 9.63 12.08
C THR A 269 11.01 8.89 10.89
N GLU A 270 11.83 9.59 10.10
CA GLU A 270 12.50 9.05 8.92
C GLU A 270 13.60 8.02 9.29
N ARG A 271 14.50 8.39 10.20
CA ARG A 271 15.64 7.54 10.64
C ARG A 271 15.15 6.25 11.28
N LEU A 272 14.12 6.31 12.12
CA LEU A 272 13.52 5.14 12.74
C LEU A 272 12.58 4.37 11.80
N ARG A 273 12.35 4.88 10.57
CA ARG A 273 11.48 4.29 9.54
C ARG A 273 10.13 3.91 10.13
N LYS A 274 9.53 4.80 10.94
CA LYS A 274 8.28 4.54 11.67
C LYS A 274 7.21 4.04 10.70
N LYS A 275 6.43 3.03 11.11
CA LYS A 275 5.45 2.37 10.25
C LYS A 275 4.04 2.50 10.78
N ALA A 276 3.09 2.71 9.88
CA ALA A 276 1.67 2.74 10.20
C ALA A 276 1.18 1.37 10.67
N TYR A 277 0.41 1.31 11.75
CA TYR A 277 -0.04 0.04 12.32
C TYR A 277 -0.91 -0.78 11.39
N LYS A 278 -1.74 -0.12 10.56
CA LYS A 278 -2.74 -0.81 9.75
C LYS A 278 -2.14 -1.57 8.58
N ASN A 279 -1.09 -1.04 7.97
CA ASN A 279 -0.55 -1.51 6.69
C ASN A 279 0.98 -1.57 6.63
N ASN A 280 1.67 -1.31 7.74
CA ASN A 280 3.12 -1.44 7.87
C ASN A 280 3.93 -0.59 6.87
N MET A 281 3.33 0.49 6.37
CA MET A 281 3.98 1.44 5.46
C MET A 281 4.71 2.51 6.24
N LYS A 282 5.81 3.02 5.68
CA LYS A 282 6.56 4.14 6.27
C LYS A 282 5.63 5.35 6.43
N LEU A 283 5.69 5.97 7.58
CA LEU A 283 5.01 7.21 7.89
C LEU A 283 5.88 8.40 7.46
N THR A 284 5.23 9.45 6.96
CA THR A 284 5.87 10.68 6.51
C THR A 284 5.48 11.81 7.46
N CYS A 285 6.45 12.44 8.11
CA CYS A 285 6.23 13.59 9.00
C CYS A 285 6.84 14.83 8.34
N ILE A 286 5.99 15.81 8.04
CA ILE A 286 6.39 17.12 7.50
C ILE A 286 5.55 18.15 8.24
N ILE A 287 6.21 19.15 8.81
CA ILE A 287 5.64 20.26 9.56
C ILE A 287 5.95 21.52 8.75
N SER A 288 4.90 22.24 8.36
CA SER A 288 5.06 23.46 7.57
C SER A 288 5.77 24.55 8.38
N ASP A 289 6.69 25.27 7.74
CA ASP A 289 7.35 26.45 8.31
C ASP A 289 6.33 27.50 8.80
N ALA A 290 5.15 27.57 8.18
CA ALA A 290 4.08 28.49 8.57
C ALA A 290 3.43 28.17 9.93
N LEU A 291 3.59 26.94 10.43
CA LEU A 291 3.03 26.48 11.71
C LEU A 291 4.12 25.96 12.68
N VAL A 292 5.39 26.13 12.32
CA VAL A 292 6.51 25.50 13.02
C VAL A 292 6.60 25.94 14.47
N LYS A 293 6.33 27.22 14.74
CA LYS A 293 6.41 27.80 16.08
C LYS A 293 5.29 27.29 16.98
N GLU A 294 4.07 27.26 16.45
CA GLU A 294 2.87 26.77 17.11
C GLU A 294 3.04 25.30 17.45
N VAL A 295 3.44 24.49 16.47
CA VAL A 295 3.64 23.05 16.62
C VAL A 295 4.75 22.78 17.63
N ALA A 296 5.94 23.37 17.48
CA ALA A 296 7.05 23.13 18.42
C ALA A 296 6.66 23.46 19.86
N THR A 297 6.01 24.61 20.08
CA THR A 297 5.62 25.05 21.42
C THR A 297 4.55 24.17 22.05
N LEU A 298 3.43 23.93 21.35
CA LEU A 298 2.34 23.09 21.87
C LEU A 298 2.83 21.67 22.17
N PHE A 299 3.69 21.16 21.31
CA PHE A 299 4.21 19.80 21.44
C PHE A 299 5.22 19.67 22.59
N CYS A 300 6.07 20.67 22.80
CA CYS A 300 6.94 20.76 23.98
C CYS A 300 6.13 20.84 25.28
N ILE A 301 5.08 21.68 25.33
CA ILE A 301 4.18 21.76 26.50
C ILE A 301 3.51 20.41 26.77
N ASN A 302 3.01 19.73 25.73
CA ASN A 302 2.37 18.43 25.88
C ASN A 302 3.37 17.35 26.37
N GLU A 303 4.59 17.33 25.84
CA GLU A 303 5.64 16.41 26.29
C GLU A 303 6.05 16.69 27.74
N ALA A 304 6.13 17.95 28.14
CA ALA A 304 6.47 18.34 29.50
C ALA A 304 5.40 17.86 30.49
N ASN A 305 4.14 18.14 30.18
CA ASN A 305 2.99 17.65 30.96
C ASN A 305 2.95 16.12 31.05
N ARG A 306 3.36 15.42 29.98
CA ARG A 306 3.48 13.96 29.99
C ARG A 306 4.55 13.49 30.99
N GLN A 307 5.73 14.10 30.97
CA GLN A 307 6.83 13.76 31.89
C GLN A 307 6.42 14.00 33.36
N ILE A 308 5.84 15.16 33.66
CA ILE A 308 5.31 15.51 34.99
C ILE A 308 4.26 14.49 35.46
N HIS A 309 3.30 14.15 34.59
CA HIS A 309 2.27 13.17 34.92
C HIS A 309 2.86 11.78 35.16
N ILE A 310 3.86 11.35 34.39
CA ILE A 310 4.50 10.03 34.58
C ILE A 310 5.22 9.97 35.93
N TYR A 311 5.95 11.04 36.26
CA TYR A 311 6.65 11.15 37.55
C TYR A 311 5.66 11.02 38.72
N LYS A 312 4.53 11.74 38.66
CA LYS A 312 3.50 11.74 39.72
C LYS A 312 2.81 10.39 39.94
N TYR A 313 2.50 9.66 38.87
CA TYR A 313 1.61 8.48 38.97
C TYR A 313 2.30 7.11 38.80
N LYS A 314 3.62 7.06 38.53
CA LYS A 314 4.41 5.81 38.36
C LYS A 314 3.78 4.75 37.41
N ARG A 315 2.93 5.15 36.45
CA ARG A 315 2.23 4.21 35.54
C ARG A 315 3.07 3.91 34.30
N SER A 316 3.56 2.67 34.17
CA SER A 316 4.43 2.23 33.06
C SER A 316 3.75 2.25 31.68
N ARG A 317 2.44 1.98 31.60
CA ARG A 317 1.68 1.87 30.32
C ARG A 317 1.57 3.17 29.51
N ASN A 318 1.93 4.32 30.09
CA ASN A 318 1.87 5.63 29.44
C ASN A 318 3.23 6.16 28.98
N LYS A 319 4.34 5.43 29.19
CA LYS A 319 5.69 5.92 28.92
C LYS A 319 5.95 6.26 27.45
N GLU A 320 5.28 5.59 26.52
CA GLU A 320 5.62 5.74 25.10
C GLU A 320 4.68 6.63 24.31
N ARG A 321 3.45 6.88 24.77
CA ARG A 321 2.45 7.63 24.00
C ARG A 321 2.72 9.13 24.01
N CYS A 322 2.56 9.79 22.87
CA CYS A 322 2.69 11.24 22.77
C CYS A 322 1.51 11.96 23.45
N PHE A 323 0.28 11.48 23.22
CA PHE A 323 -0.93 12.12 23.73
C PHE A 323 -1.69 11.25 24.75
N ASN A 324 -2.43 11.90 25.66
CA ASN A 324 -3.41 11.21 26.48
C ASN A 324 -4.59 10.73 25.61
N THR A 325 -4.70 9.41 25.46
CA THR A 325 -5.70 8.76 24.60
C THR A 325 -7.15 9.10 24.99
N ASN A 326 -7.42 9.37 26.26
CA ASN A 326 -8.78 9.70 26.71
C ASN A 326 -9.16 11.13 26.32
N ALA A 327 -8.21 12.06 26.40
CA ALA A 327 -8.41 13.46 26.02
C ALA A 327 -8.61 13.66 24.52
N THR A 328 -8.06 12.77 23.68
CA THR A 328 -8.19 12.84 22.20
C THR A 328 -9.43 12.14 21.65
N THR A 329 -10.46 11.96 22.47
CA THR A 329 -11.77 11.44 22.02
C THR A 329 -12.70 12.57 21.64
N HIS A 330 -13.58 12.38 20.65
CA HIS A 330 -14.48 13.43 20.15
C HIS A 330 -15.29 14.13 21.27
N LYS A 331 -15.78 13.37 22.26
CA LYS A 331 -16.50 13.93 23.41
C LYS A 331 -15.60 14.79 24.30
N GLN A 332 -14.40 14.31 24.59
CA GLN A 332 -13.48 15.02 25.47
C GLN A 332 -12.90 16.26 24.80
N ILE A 333 -12.62 16.22 23.50
CA ILE A 333 -12.21 17.41 22.73
C ILE A 333 -13.28 18.49 22.85
N GLN A 334 -14.55 18.16 22.64
CA GLN A 334 -15.65 19.12 22.78
C GLN A 334 -15.72 19.74 24.17
N ILE A 335 -15.69 18.89 25.22
CA ILE A 335 -15.79 19.34 26.62
C ILE A 335 -14.61 20.26 26.97
N LEU A 336 -13.39 19.81 26.69
CA LEU A 336 -12.17 20.55 27.05
C LEU A 336 -12.10 21.90 26.34
N PHE A 337 -12.46 21.97 25.05
CA PHE A 337 -12.44 23.23 24.30
C PHE A 337 -13.50 24.21 24.79
N LYS A 338 -14.71 23.72 25.06
CA LYS A 338 -15.81 24.56 25.54
C LYS A 338 -15.54 25.11 26.94
N GLU A 339 -15.13 24.26 27.88
CA GLU A 339 -14.91 24.67 29.27
C GLU A 339 -13.70 25.59 29.44
N ASN A 340 -12.64 25.41 28.65
CA ASN A 340 -11.39 26.15 28.87
C ASN A 340 -11.23 27.36 27.95
N PHE A 341 -11.83 27.35 26.76
CA PHE A 341 -11.64 28.39 25.74
C PHE A 341 -12.94 28.97 25.20
N ASN A 342 -14.11 28.49 25.67
CA ASN A 342 -15.41 28.86 25.12
C ASN A 342 -15.52 28.62 23.60
N ILE A 343 -14.87 27.55 23.11
CA ILE A 343 -14.91 27.15 21.70
C ILE A 343 -15.85 25.95 21.57
N ASP A 344 -16.96 26.12 20.84
CA ASP A 344 -17.86 25.02 20.51
C ASP A 344 -17.44 24.33 19.20
N VAL A 345 -16.64 23.26 19.33
CA VAL A 345 -16.10 22.53 18.17
C VAL A 345 -17.21 21.88 17.34
N MET A 346 -18.30 21.43 17.97
CA MET A 346 -19.44 20.85 17.25
C MET A 346 -20.17 21.88 16.41
N GLU A 347 -20.33 23.10 16.91
CA GLU A 347 -20.92 24.22 16.17
C GLU A 347 -20.05 24.56 14.95
N ILE A 348 -18.74 24.76 15.16
CA ILE A 348 -17.80 25.10 14.08
C ILE A 348 -17.77 24.01 12.99
N LEU A 349 -17.75 22.73 13.38
CA LEU A 349 -17.64 21.61 12.44
C LEU A 349 -19.00 21.08 11.94
N GLY A 350 -20.11 21.65 12.41
CA GLY A 350 -21.48 21.15 12.20
C GLY A 350 -21.71 19.71 12.67
N SER A 351 -20.81 19.15 13.48
CA SER A 351 -20.81 17.76 13.97
C SER A 351 -19.68 17.52 14.97
N SER A 352 -19.69 16.38 15.66
CA SER A 352 -18.56 15.98 16.52
C SER A 352 -17.25 15.88 15.73
N PHE A 353 -16.14 16.27 16.36
CA PHE A 353 -14.79 16.11 15.81
C PHE A 353 -14.53 14.67 15.34
N ASP A 354 -14.12 14.51 14.10
CA ASP A 354 -13.84 13.21 13.49
C ASP A 354 -12.52 13.21 12.70
N ASN A 355 -11.61 12.33 13.11
CA ASN A 355 -10.28 12.18 12.51
C ASN A 355 -10.31 11.88 11.00
N ILE A 356 -11.29 11.11 10.53
CA ILE A 356 -11.41 10.75 9.12
C ILE A 356 -11.81 12.00 8.33
N ARG A 357 -12.75 12.80 8.84
CA ARG A 357 -13.19 14.05 8.22
C ARG A 357 -12.09 15.12 8.22
N MET A 358 -11.31 15.22 9.30
CA MET A 358 -10.13 16.10 9.37
C MET A 358 -9.08 15.72 8.32
N ASN A 359 -8.69 14.45 8.26
CA ASN A 359 -7.70 14.00 7.26
C ASN A 359 -8.22 14.20 5.84
N LYS A 360 -9.54 14.03 5.59
CA LYS A 360 -10.14 14.37 4.30
C LYS A 360 -10.01 15.85 3.99
N GLY A 361 -10.38 16.73 4.92
CA GLY A 361 -10.25 18.18 4.76
C GLY A 361 -8.82 18.61 4.43
N PHE A 362 -7.84 18.14 5.20
CA PHE A 362 -6.43 18.41 4.97
C PHE A 362 -5.96 17.93 3.58
N LEU A 363 -6.28 16.68 3.21
CA LEU A 363 -5.87 16.12 1.91
C LEU A 363 -6.58 16.78 0.72
N THR A 364 -7.81 17.27 0.90
CA THR A 364 -8.50 18.07 -0.12
C THR A 364 -7.74 19.38 -0.38
N LEU A 365 -7.27 20.07 0.66
CA LEU A 365 -6.49 21.30 0.50
C LEU A 365 -5.11 21.04 -0.12
N VAL A 366 -4.42 19.97 0.30
CA VAL A 366 -3.15 19.53 -0.33
C VAL A 366 -3.38 19.25 -1.81
N LYS A 367 -4.51 18.61 -2.15
CA LYS A 367 -4.87 18.35 -3.53
C LYS A 367 -5.11 19.64 -4.32
N GLU A 368 -5.94 20.56 -3.82
CA GLU A 368 -6.21 21.84 -4.49
C GLU A 368 -4.90 22.58 -4.77
N LYS A 369 -4.00 22.67 -3.79
CA LYS A 369 -2.72 23.36 -3.95
C LYS A 369 -1.77 22.62 -4.90
N ALA A 370 -1.74 21.29 -4.86
CA ALA A 370 -0.94 20.52 -5.81
C ALA A 370 -1.47 20.70 -7.24
N GLU A 371 -2.78 20.71 -7.45
CA GLU A 371 -3.40 20.97 -8.75
C GLU A 371 -3.09 22.40 -9.24
N GLU A 372 -3.15 23.42 -8.38
CA GLU A 372 -2.73 24.79 -8.71
C GLU A 372 -1.26 24.89 -9.16
N LEU A 373 -0.39 24.05 -8.59
CA LEU A 373 1.04 24.01 -8.89
C LEU A 373 1.38 23.04 -10.04
N ASN A 374 0.39 22.46 -10.71
CA ASN A 374 0.56 21.40 -11.72
C ASN A 374 1.33 20.16 -11.20
N LEU A 375 1.21 19.87 -9.91
CA LEU A 375 1.84 18.76 -9.21
C LEU A 375 0.88 17.56 -9.03
N PHE A 376 1.46 16.37 -8.86
CA PHE A 376 0.68 15.13 -8.81
C PHE A 376 -0.03 14.89 -7.46
N ALA A 377 -1.17 15.54 -7.24
CA ALA A 377 -1.94 15.57 -5.99
C ALA A 377 -2.19 14.19 -5.33
N TYR A 378 -2.49 13.16 -6.13
CA TYR A 378 -2.79 11.83 -5.62
C TYR A 378 -1.57 11.16 -4.97
N HIS A 379 -0.38 11.33 -5.54
CA HIS A 379 0.84 10.79 -4.97
C HIS A 379 1.18 11.42 -3.63
N TYR A 380 1.07 12.75 -3.51
CA TYR A 380 1.26 13.42 -2.23
C TYR A 380 0.27 12.91 -1.19
N ALA A 381 -1.00 12.75 -1.55
CA ALA A 381 -2.00 12.18 -0.63
C ALA A 381 -1.67 10.73 -0.23
N GLU A 382 -1.13 9.92 -1.14
CA GLU A 382 -0.73 8.55 -0.87
C GLU A 382 0.49 8.47 0.07
N VAL A 383 1.51 9.28 -0.18
CA VAL A 383 2.75 9.38 0.59
C VAL A 383 2.47 9.92 1.99
N LEU A 384 1.70 11.00 2.12
CA LEU A 384 1.35 11.61 3.41
C LEU A 384 0.56 10.65 4.30
N ARG A 385 -0.21 9.72 3.71
CA ARG A 385 -1.00 8.72 4.43
C ARG A 385 -0.29 7.41 4.71
N GLY A 386 0.89 7.20 4.12
CA GLY A 386 1.56 5.91 4.09
C GLY A 386 0.66 4.82 3.51
N HIS A 387 0.02 5.07 2.37
CA HIS A 387 -0.76 4.05 1.65
C HIS A 387 0.16 3.20 0.78
N THR A 388 -0.25 1.95 0.52
CA THR A 388 0.53 1.00 -0.29
C THR A 388 0.01 1.06 -1.71
N PRO A 389 0.83 1.46 -2.69
CA PRO A 389 0.46 1.30 -4.09
C PRO A 389 0.38 -0.20 -4.37
N THR A 390 -0.70 -0.64 -4.99
CA THR A 390 -0.74 -1.98 -5.58
C THR A 390 0.28 -1.97 -6.72
N ARG A 391 1.02 -3.06 -6.97
CA ARG A 391 2.01 -3.10 -8.07
C ARG A 391 1.32 -2.66 -9.38
N GLY A 392 1.71 -1.51 -9.92
CA GLY A 392 1.15 -0.94 -11.15
C GLY A 392 -0.17 -0.15 -11.00
N ALA A 393 -0.69 0.05 -9.80
CA ALA A 393 -1.95 0.78 -9.58
C ALA A 393 -1.95 1.66 -8.32
N LEU A 394 -2.45 2.88 -8.47
CA LEU A 394 -2.72 3.83 -7.40
C LEU A 394 -3.64 3.22 -6.33
N ALA A 395 -3.35 3.47 -5.04
CA ALA A 395 -4.09 2.82 -3.95
C ALA A 395 -5.57 3.24 -3.92
N GLU A 396 -6.52 2.39 -4.29
CA GLU A 396 -7.96 2.75 -4.41
C GLU A 396 -8.54 3.42 -3.15
N THR A 397 -8.02 3.07 -1.98
CA THR A 397 -8.44 3.69 -0.72
C THR A 397 -8.15 5.19 -0.65
N THR A 398 -7.15 5.70 -1.38
CA THR A 398 -6.86 7.14 -1.50
C THR A 398 -7.96 7.87 -2.26
N LYS A 399 -8.61 7.23 -3.25
CA LYS A 399 -9.79 7.81 -3.95
C LYS A 399 -10.93 8.15 -2.97
N ILE A 400 -11.12 7.33 -1.93
CA ILE A 400 -12.16 7.57 -0.90
C ILE A 400 -11.92 8.90 -0.13
N TYR A 401 -10.67 9.38 -0.11
CA TYR A 401 -10.27 10.60 0.58
C TYR A 401 -10.21 11.83 -0.32
N LEU A 402 -10.29 11.67 -1.63
CA LEU A 402 -10.22 12.76 -2.61
C LEU A 402 -11.59 12.87 -3.28
N ASP A 403 -12.34 13.94 -2.99
CA ASP A 403 -13.75 14.10 -3.38
C ASP A 403 -14.00 14.29 -4.90
N LYS A 404 -12.97 14.24 -5.77
CA LYS A 404 -13.12 14.25 -7.26
C LYS A 404 -12.36 13.11 -7.92
N ASN A 405 -12.85 12.64 -9.07
CA ASN A 405 -12.32 11.53 -9.86
C ASN A 405 -10.94 11.86 -10.47
N VAL A 406 -9.88 11.67 -9.66
CA VAL A 406 -8.48 11.95 -10.06
C VAL A 406 -7.90 10.86 -10.98
N ALA A 407 -8.61 9.75 -11.20
CA ALA A 407 -8.03 8.55 -11.80
C ALA A 407 -7.44 8.78 -13.20
N LYS A 408 -8.00 9.70 -13.99
CA LYS A 408 -7.53 9.96 -15.35
C LYS A 408 -6.23 10.76 -15.38
N ALA A 409 -6.22 11.99 -14.83
CA ALA A 409 -5.04 12.84 -14.77
C ALA A 409 -3.89 12.25 -13.93
N SER A 410 -4.23 11.47 -12.90
CA SER A 410 -3.27 10.80 -12.03
C SER A 410 -2.52 9.65 -12.69
N VAL A 411 -3.25 8.89 -13.50
CA VAL A 411 -2.67 7.84 -14.34
C VAL A 411 -1.82 8.46 -15.43
N THR A 412 -2.26 9.56 -16.06
CA THR A 412 -1.49 10.31 -17.05
C THR A 412 -0.14 10.77 -16.48
N ALA A 413 -0.12 11.48 -15.35
CA ALA A 413 1.12 11.98 -14.75
C ALA A 413 2.08 10.87 -14.26
N PHE A 414 1.54 9.74 -13.79
CA PHE A 414 2.35 8.59 -13.37
C PHE A 414 2.91 7.81 -14.58
N ALA A 415 2.14 7.76 -15.68
CA ALA A 415 2.55 7.17 -16.95
C ALA A 415 3.55 8.06 -17.73
N THR A 416 3.59 9.37 -17.47
CA THR A 416 4.47 10.34 -18.15
C THR A 416 5.66 10.83 -17.31
N GLY A 417 5.79 10.43 -16.04
CA GLY A 417 6.94 10.77 -15.20
C GLY A 417 8.29 10.21 -15.70
N THR A 418 9.39 10.43 -14.99
CA THR A 418 10.77 10.16 -15.47
C THR A 418 11.02 8.71 -15.95
N MET A 419 10.34 7.71 -15.38
CA MET A 419 10.38 6.32 -15.85
C MET A 419 9.28 5.99 -16.88
N GLY A 420 8.20 6.76 -16.88
CA GLY A 420 7.17 6.78 -17.91
C GLY A 420 7.69 7.30 -19.25
N SER A 421 8.61 8.28 -19.22
CA SER A 421 9.34 8.75 -20.40
C SER A 421 10.10 7.62 -21.10
N VAL A 422 10.66 6.66 -20.36
CA VAL A 422 11.34 5.49 -20.95
C VAL A 422 10.35 4.56 -21.65
N VAL A 423 9.17 4.34 -21.06
CA VAL A 423 8.11 3.52 -21.67
C VAL A 423 7.50 4.23 -22.88
N TYR A 424 7.33 5.55 -22.77
CA TYR A 424 6.86 6.43 -23.83
C TYR A 424 7.84 6.44 -25.01
N THR A 425 9.13 6.64 -24.76
CA THR A 425 10.19 6.55 -25.78
C THR A 425 10.30 5.13 -26.36
N LEU A 426 10.17 4.08 -25.55
CA LEU A 426 10.10 2.71 -26.08
C LEU A 426 8.89 2.51 -27.00
N LEU A 427 7.74 3.11 -26.71
CA LEU A 427 6.56 3.05 -27.57
C LEU A 427 6.75 3.88 -28.84
N GLN A 428 7.28 5.09 -28.75
CA GLN A 428 7.67 5.90 -29.90
C GLN A 428 8.61 5.14 -30.85
N LEU A 429 9.53 4.34 -30.31
CA LEU A 429 10.50 3.56 -31.09
C LEU A 429 9.94 2.24 -31.65
N ILE A 430 8.77 1.77 -31.19
CA ILE A 430 8.20 0.45 -31.55
C ILE A 430 6.87 0.61 -32.31
N ASP A 431 6.29 1.80 -32.32
CA ASP A 431 4.98 2.12 -32.86
C ASP A 431 5.04 3.50 -33.52
N ASP A 432 5.33 3.53 -34.82
CA ASP A 432 5.58 4.75 -35.59
C ASP A 432 4.37 5.71 -35.62
N GLY A 433 3.17 5.20 -35.35
CA GLY A 433 1.94 6.00 -35.22
C GLY A 433 1.61 6.44 -33.79
N PHE A 434 2.45 6.10 -32.80
CA PHE A 434 2.16 6.34 -31.38
C PHE A 434 1.98 7.81 -31.04
N GLU A 435 2.82 8.69 -31.57
CA GLU A 435 2.74 10.14 -31.33
C GLU A 435 1.42 10.75 -31.82
N ASN A 436 0.85 10.16 -32.87
CA ASN A 436 -0.38 10.61 -33.51
C ASN A 436 -1.65 10.00 -32.91
N LYS A 437 -1.52 9.06 -31.96
CA LYS A 437 -2.65 8.47 -31.23
C LYS A 437 -3.23 9.48 -30.24
N SER A 438 -4.52 9.36 -29.96
CA SER A 438 -5.13 10.17 -28.90
C SER A 438 -4.50 9.87 -27.55
N ASP A 439 -4.49 10.84 -26.63
CA ASP A 439 -3.95 10.67 -25.28
C ASP A 439 -4.48 9.40 -24.58
N LYS A 440 -5.74 9.03 -24.84
CA LYS A 440 -6.37 7.85 -24.26
C LYS A 440 -5.76 6.55 -24.79
N GLU A 441 -5.50 6.48 -26.09
CA GLU A 441 -4.90 5.32 -26.75
C GLU A 441 -3.41 5.18 -26.40
N GLN A 442 -2.69 6.30 -26.28
CA GLN A 442 -1.31 6.31 -25.81
C GLN A 442 -1.22 5.77 -24.37
N ILE A 443 -2.13 6.17 -23.49
CA ILE A 443 -2.19 5.69 -22.10
C ILE A 443 -2.51 4.20 -22.03
N GLU A 444 -3.47 3.71 -22.81
CA GLU A 444 -3.77 2.27 -22.88
C GLU A 444 -2.56 1.47 -23.37
N ALA A 445 -1.82 1.97 -24.37
CA ALA A 445 -0.59 1.34 -24.85
C ALA A 445 0.51 1.28 -23.77
N ILE A 446 0.72 2.37 -23.01
CA ILE A 446 1.68 2.42 -21.89
C ILE A 446 1.29 1.43 -20.79
N GLN A 447 0.01 1.35 -20.45
CA GLN A 447 -0.50 0.41 -19.44
C GLN A 447 -0.37 -1.05 -19.88
N ASN A 448 -0.62 -1.32 -21.16
CA ASN A 448 -0.55 -2.66 -21.74
C ASN A 448 0.88 -3.22 -21.79
N LEU A 449 1.91 -2.37 -21.78
CA LEU A 449 3.31 -2.81 -21.65
C LEU A 449 3.59 -3.49 -20.29
N ASN A 450 2.81 -3.19 -19.26
CA ASN A 450 2.85 -3.87 -17.94
C ASN A 450 4.26 -3.94 -17.32
N MET A 451 5.09 -2.93 -17.57
CA MET A 451 6.45 -2.82 -17.03
C MET A 451 6.45 -1.94 -15.78
N THR A 452 6.92 -2.47 -14.64
CA THR A 452 7.09 -1.65 -13.43
C THR A 452 8.39 -0.84 -13.49
N PRO A 453 8.53 0.29 -12.76
CA PRO A 453 9.78 1.03 -12.68
C PRO A 453 10.99 0.16 -12.27
N TYR A 454 10.78 -0.78 -11.34
CA TYR A 454 11.79 -1.77 -10.98
C TYR A 454 12.15 -2.72 -12.14
N THR A 455 11.15 -3.12 -12.94
CA THR A 455 11.39 -3.92 -14.15
C THR A 455 12.18 -3.13 -15.19
N ILE A 456 11.89 -1.84 -15.35
CA ILE A 456 12.61 -0.94 -16.27
C ILE A 456 14.06 -0.78 -15.81
N GLU A 457 14.28 -0.43 -14.55
CA GLU A 457 15.63 -0.29 -13.96
C GLU A 457 16.43 -1.60 -14.05
N LYS A 458 15.80 -2.74 -13.71
CA LYS A 458 16.42 -4.06 -13.86
C LYS A 458 16.72 -4.37 -15.32
N ASN A 459 15.83 -4.03 -16.25
CA ASN A 459 16.07 -4.23 -17.68
C ASN A 459 17.20 -3.32 -18.18
N LEU A 460 17.28 -2.06 -17.76
CA LEU A 460 18.38 -1.15 -18.08
C LEU A 460 19.71 -1.68 -17.54
N GLN A 461 19.71 -2.20 -16.30
CA GLN A 461 20.89 -2.84 -15.71
C GLN A 461 21.30 -4.10 -16.50
N VAL A 462 20.34 -4.93 -16.89
CA VAL A 462 20.58 -6.12 -17.72
C VAL A 462 21.12 -5.74 -19.09
N ILE A 463 20.57 -4.70 -19.72
CA ILE A 463 21.03 -4.15 -21.00
C ILE A 463 22.47 -3.66 -20.87
N SER A 464 22.75 -2.78 -19.90
CA SER A 464 24.07 -2.20 -19.66
C SER A 464 25.13 -3.27 -19.38
N ASN A 465 24.82 -4.23 -18.51
CA ASN A 465 25.71 -5.33 -18.18
C ASN A 465 25.99 -6.22 -19.40
N LYS A 466 24.95 -6.55 -20.20
CA LYS A 466 25.14 -7.42 -21.36
C LYS A 466 25.87 -6.70 -22.49
N ILE A 467 25.59 -5.41 -22.73
CA ILE A 467 26.37 -4.57 -23.67
C ILE A 467 27.85 -4.56 -23.28
N SER A 468 28.15 -4.37 -21.99
CA SER A 468 29.53 -4.34 -21.49
C SER A 468 30.25 -5.67 -21.70
N ALA A 469 29.57 -6.79 -21.43
CA ALA A 469 30.09 -8.14 -21.69
C ALA A 469 30.31 -8.38 -23.19
N MET A 470 29.32 -8.03 -24.03
CA MET A 470 29.38 -8.19 -25.47
C MET A 470 30.51 -7.38 -26.08
N ARG A 471 30.72 -6.13 -25.64
CA ARG A 471 31.83 -5.29 -26.11
C ARG A 471 33.18 -5.96 -25.85
N SER A 472 33.36 -6.59 -24.68
CA SER A 472 34.59 -7.34 -24.36
C SER A 472 34.77 -8.57 -25.24
N GLU A 473 33.70 -9.34 -25.47
CA GLU A 473 33.73 -10.55 -26.31
C GLU A 473 33.99 -10.22 -27.79
N ILE A 474 33.34 -9.18 -28.32
CA ILE A 474 33.56 -8.66 -29.68
C ILE A 474 35.00 -8.15 -29.82
N GLN A 475 35.52 -7.40 -28.85
CA GLN A 475 36.92 -6.94 -28.89
C GLN A 475 37.91 -8.10 -28.86
N LYS A 476 37.64 -9.14 -28.08
CA LYS A 476 38.47 -10.36 -28.06
C LYS A 476 38.44 -11.08 -29.41
N TYR A 477 37.26 -11.23 -30.01
CA TYR A 477 37.09 -11.84 -31.34
C TYR A 477 37.97 -11.15 -32.39
N PHE A 478 37.86 -9.82 -32.50
CA PHE A 478 38.66 -9.06 -33.46
C PHE A 478 40.16 -9.01 -33.12
N LYS A 479 40.55 -9.18 -31.84
CA LYS A 479 41.97 -9.24 -31.43
C LYS A 479 42.63 -10.61 -31.64
N GLN A 480 41.85 -11.70 -31.71
CA GLN A 480 42.37 -13.06 -31.81
C GLN A 480 42.53 -13.57 -33.26
N GLY A 481 42.30 -12.72 -34.26
CA GLY A 481 42.65 -13.02 -35.65
C GLY A 481 41.59 -13.75 -36.47
N GLY A 482 40.30 -13.54 -36.21
CA GLY A 482 39.25 -13.92 -37.17
C GLY A 482 38.39 -15.13 -36.81
N TYR A 483 37.55 -15.53 -37.77
CA TYR A 483 36.38 -16.40 -37.58
C TYR A 483 36.72 -17.75 -36.94
N LYS A 484 36.09 -18.00 -35.77
CA LYS A 484 36.03 -19.33 -35.17
C LYS A 484 34.64 -19.91 -35.44
N GLU A 485 34.58 -21.02 -36.15
CA GLU A 485 33.33 -21.75 -36.37
C GLU A 485 32.65 -22.01 -35.01
N GLY A 486 31.38 -21.59 -34.87
CA GLY A 486 30.69 -21.65 -33.58
C GLY A 486 30.75 -20.37 -32.73
N PHE A 487 31.53 -19.34 -33.10
CA PHE A 487 31.68 -18.11 -32.30
C PHE A 487 30.37 -17.37 -32.09
N LEU A 488 29.61 -17.14 -33.16
CA LEU A 488 28.27 -16.54 -33.05
C LEU A 488 27.36 -17.38 -32.16
N GLN A 489 27.50 -18.70 -32.22
CA GLN A 489 26.73 -19.62 -31.41
C GLN A 489 27.14 -19.57 -29.93
N ASP A 490 28.44 -19.48 -29.62
CA ASP A 490 28.95 -19.32 -28.26
C ASP A 490 28.63 -17.93 -27.69
N LEU A 491 28.68 -16.89 -28.52
CA LEU A 491 28.43 -15.49 -28.18
C LEU A 491 26.94 -15.20 -27.91
N LEU A 492 26.08 -15.71 -28.80
CA LEU A 492 24.64 -15.48 -28.76
C LEU A 492 23.90 -16.52 -27.92
N TYR A 493 24.42 -17.76 -27.86
CA TYR A 493 23.76 -18.88 -27.23
C TYR A 493 24.59 -19.48 -26.08
N GLY A 494 25.91 -19.56 -26.13
CA GLY A 494 26.72 -20.26 -25.13
C GLY A 494 26.57 -21.79 -25.21
N GLN A 495 27.20 -22.55 -24.30
CA GLN A 495 27.52 -23.99 -24.45
C GLN A 495 26.36 -25.01 -24.62
N THR A 496 25.08 -24.61 -24.58
CA THR A 496 23.94 -25.56 -24.67
C THR A 496 22.80 -24.97 -25.49
N SER A 497 22.30 -25.63 -26.53
CA SER A 497 21.16 -25.14 -27.34
C SER A 497 19.81 -25.66 -26.84
N TYR A 498 18.74 -24.85 -26.87
CA TYR A 498 17.40 -25.24 -26.36
C TYR A 498 16.18 -24.62 -27.09
N GLY A 499 16.36 -24.07 -28.28
CA GLY A 499 15.28 -23.58 -29.15
C GLY A 499 14.62 -24.69 -29.98
N ILE A 500 13.66 -24.32 -30.85
CA ILE A 500 12.96 -25.28 -31.74
C ILE A 500 13.94 -25.98 -32.69
N GLU A 501 14.98 -25.27 -33.12
CA GLU A 501 15.99 -25.73 -34.08
C GLU A 501 17.35 -25.94 -33.39
N GLU A 502 18.18 -26.80 -33.97
CA GLU A 502 19.56 -27.01 -33.55
C GLU A 502 20.35 -25.67 -33.60
N LYS A 503 21.22 -25.43 -32.61
CA LYS A 503 21.98 -24.16 -32.47
C LYS A 503 21.12 -22.91 -32.18
N THR A 504 19.87 -23.04 -31.73
CA THR A 504 19.04 -21.90 -31.29
C THR A 504 18.70 -21.99 -29.78
N LYS A 505 18.40 -20.85 -29.13
CA LYS A 505 17.94 -20.78 -27.72
C LYS A 505 16.56 -20.13 -27.51
N CYS A 506 16.12 -19.27 -28.43
CA CYS A 506 14.84 -18.56 -28.32
C CYS A 506 13.85 -19.13 -29.33
N LEU A 507 12.69 -19.59 -28.86
CA LEU A 507 11.63 -20.16 -29.69
C LEU A 507 10.86 -19.18 -30.57
N ILE A 508 11.01 -17.88 -30.34
CA ILE A 508 10.15 -16.86 -30.95
C ILE A 508 11.05 -15.72 -31.41
N LYS A 509 11.30 -15.68 -32.71
CA LYS A 509 11.89 -14.53 -33.39
C LYS A 509 10.73 -13.64 -33.81
N ILE A 510 10.62 -12.44 -33.23
CA ILE A 510 9.45 -11.56 -33.38
C ILE A 510 9.74 -10.51 -34.45
N THR A 511 8.97 -10.50 -35.54
CA THR A 511 8.74 -9.30 -36.35
C THR A 511 7.30 -8.84 -36.19
N LYS A 512 7.11 -7.51 -36.19
CA LYS A 512 5.81 -6.86 -36.15
C LYS A 512 5.47 -6.51 -37.61
N LYS A 513 4.46 -7.14 -38.20
CA LYS A 513 3.79 -6.63 -39.41
C LYS A 513 2.45 -6.04 -38.99
N GLU A 514 2.11 -4.88 -39.56
CA GLU A 514 0.97 -4.05 -39.13
C GLU A 514 -0.37 -4.80 -39.09
N GLU A 515 -0.56 -5.82 -39.93
CA GLU A 515 -1.84 -6.52 -40.07
C GLU A 515 -1.98 -7.82 -39.24
N PHE A 516 -0.89 -8.41 -38.74
CA PHE A 516 -0.93 -9.78 -38.16
C PHE A 516 -0.33 -9.91 -36.75
N GLY A 517 0.11 -8.82 -36.14
CA GLY A 517 0.74 -8.85 -34.82
C GLY A 517 2.13 -9.51 -34.82
N ILE A 518 2.51 -10.11 -33.69
CA ILE A 518 3.83 -10.76 -33.49
C ILE A 518 3.90 -12.05 -34.33
N ILE A 519 4.70 -12.05 -35.40
CA ILE A 519 4.94 -13.25 -36.21
C ILE A 519 6.26 -13.91 -35.77
N ARG A 520 6.28 -15.24 -35.75
CA ARG A 520 7.48 -16.07 -35.54
C ARG A 520 8.29 -16.14 -36.84
N ILE A 521 9.50 -15.59 -36.89
CA ILE A 521 10.41 -15.85 -38.02
C ILE A 521 10.98 -17.26 -37.85
N LYS A 522 10.68 -18.12 -38.82
CA LYS A 522 11.25 -19.46 -38.97
C LYS A 522 12.58 -19.34 -39.72
N SER A 523 13.60 -20.14 -39.38
CA SER A 523 14.81 -20.19 -40.23
C SER A 523 14.47 -20.84 -41.58
N MET A 524 15.36 -20.72 -42.56
CA MET A 524 15.22 -21.44 -43.83
C MET A 524 15.21 -22.97 -43.66
N ASN A 525 15.72 -23.48 -42.53
CA ASN A 525 15.85 -24.91 -42.24
C ASN A 525 14.72 -25.47 -41.35
N TYR A 526 13.68 -24.68 -41.07
CA TYR A 526 12.58 -25.09 -40.19
C TYR A 526 11.76 -26.24 -40.80
N SER A 527 11.57 -27.34 -40.05
CA SER A 527 10.52 -28.33 -40.31
C SER A 527 9.71 -28.64 -39.05
N GLU A 528 8.39 -28.76 -39.21
CA GLU A 528 7.44 -28.99 -38.09
C GLU A 528 7.74 -30.30 -37.35
N GLU A 529 8.28 -31.30 -38.06
CA GLU A 529 8.58 -32.65 -37.59
C GLU A 529 9.85 -32.74 -36.73
N LYS A 530 10.79 -31.79 -36.87
CA LYS A 530 12.07 -31.76 -36.13
C LYS A 530 12.03 -30.88 -34.88
N ALA A 531 10.88 -30.29 -34.55
CA ALA A 531 10.73 -29.35 -33.45
C ALA A 531 10.72 -30.03 -32.07
N THR A 532 11.81 -29.89 -31.31
CA THR A 532 11.99 -30.55 -29.99
C THR A 532 11.38 -29.79 -28.81
N ASN A 533 11.24 -28.46 -28.90
CA ASN A 533 10.64 -27.62 -27.85
C ASN A 533 9.66 -26.62 -28.45
N LYS A 534 8.44 -26.48 -27.93
CA LYS A 534 7.39 -25.56 -28.48
C LYS A 534 7.09 -24.31 -27.63
N TRP A 535 7.73 -24.15 -26.47
CA TRP A 535 7.52 -23.03 -25.55
C TRP A 535 8.80 -22.32 -25.10
N CYS A 536 8.78 -20.98 -25.03
CA CYS A 536 9.89 -20.17 -24.48
C CYS A 536 10.29 -20.68 -23.08
N PRO A 537 11.57 -21.03 -22.84
CA PRO A 537 12.00 -21.57 -21.55
C PRO A 537 11.86 -20.57 -20.39
N PHE A 538 11.74 -19.27 -20.71
CA PHE A 538 11.53 -18.20 -19.73
C PHE A 538 10.07 -17.75 -19.60
N ASN A 539 9.14 -18.33 -20.38
CA ASN A 539 7.70 -18.05 -20.36
C ASN A 539 7.35 -16.53 -20.32
N ARG A 540 8.07 -15.70 -21.10
CA ARG A 540 7.88 -14.24 -21.15
C ARG A 540 6.87 -13.84 -22.23
N ARG A 541 6.04 -12.84 -21.94
CA ARG A 541 5.06 -12.25 -22.88
C ARG A 541 5.67 -11.26 -23.89
N SER A 542 6.87 -10.75 -23.63
CA SER A 542 7.61 -9.85 -24.54
C SER A 542 9.12 -10.12 -24.49
N CYS A 543 9.84 -9.70 -25.53
CA CYS A 543 11.31 -9.81 -25.62
C CYS A 543 12.06 -8.58 -25.05
N ILE A 544 11.34 -7.61 -24.49
CA ILE A 544 11.95 -6.42 -23.88
C ILE A 544 12.78 -6.86 -22.65
N GLY A 545 14.07 -6.51 -22.63
CA GLY A 545 15.00 -6.94 -21.58
C GLY A 545 15.49 -8.39 -21.71
N CYS A 546 15.31 -9.05 -22.86
CA CYS A 546 15.86 -10.38 -23.12
C CYS A 546 17.36 -10.29 -23.42
N GLN A 547 18.19 -10.93 -22.59
CA GLN A 547 19.67 -10.89 -22.70
C GLN A 547 20.18 -11.37 -24.07
N TYR A 548 19.52 -12.37 -24.67
CA TYR A 548 19.90 -12.91 -25.98
C TYR A 548 19.53 -11.96 -27.13
N MET A 549 18.38 -11.30 -27.05
CA MET A 549 17.96 -10.33 -28.08
C MET A 549 18.79 -9.05 -28.02
N ILE A 550 19.16 -8.62 -26.81
CA ILE A 550 20.08 -7.49 -26.59
C ILE A 550 21.45 -7.82 -27.17
N ALA A 551 21.98 -9.00 -26.88
CA ALA A 551 23.27 -9.45 -27.38
C ALA A 551 23.32 -9.46 -28.91
N LEU A 552 22.30 -10.05 -29.55
CA LEU A 552 22.18 -10.13 -31.00
C LEU A 552 22.12 -8.75 -31.66
N ARG A 553 21.20 -7.88 -31.19
CA ARG A 553 21.04 -6.54 -31.80
C ARG A 553 22.27 -5.67 -31.60
N TYR A 554 22.89 -5.72 -30.43
CA TYR A 554 24.12 -4.98 -30.16
C TYR A 554 25.30 -5.52 -30.97
N PHE A 555 25.39 -6.84 -31.16
CA PHE A 555 26.38 -7.44 -32.04
C PHE A 555 26.22 -6.98 -33.49
N ILE A 556 25.01 -7.03 -34.05
CA ILE A 556 24.73 -6.57 -35.41
C ILE A 556 25.16 -5.11 -35.58
N TYR A 557 24.78 -4.24 -34.63
CA TYR A 557 25.15 -2.83 -34.66
C TYR A 557 26.67 -2.58 -34.65
N GLU A 558 27.41 -3.24 -33.73
CA GLU A 558 28.87 -3.09 -33.68
C GLU A 558 29.58 -3.76 -34.87
N PHE A 559 29.02 -4.86 -35.37
CA PHE A 559 29.52 -5.55 -36.56
C PHE A 559 29.35 -4.70 -37.81
N GLU A 560 28.15 -4.16 -38.03
CA GLU A 560 27.84 -3.23 -39.12
C GLU A 560 28.80 -2.04 -39.11
N LYS A 561 28.97 -1.40 -37.94
CA LYS A 561 29.88 -0.26 -37.79
C LYS A 561 31.32 -0.61 -38.19
N LYS A 562 31.82 -1.76 -37.75
CA LYS A 562 33.17 -2.22 -38.09
C LYS A 562 33.29 -2.65 -39.55
N PHE A 563 32.28 -3.30 -40.09
CA PHE A 563 32.24 -3.72 -41.48
C PHE A 563 32.29 -2.49 -42.40
N ASN A 564 31.46 -1.47 -42.11
CA ASN A 564 31.47 -0.20 -42.83
C ASN A 564 32.80 0.55 -42.73
N GLN A 565 33.49 0.44 -41.58
CA GLN A 565 34.83 1.00 -41.43
C GLN A 565 35.84 0.30 -42.34
N VAL A 566 35.84 -1.04 -42.37
CA VAL A 566 36.75 -1.81 -43.23
C VAL A 566 36.44 -1.60 -44.72
N LEU A 567 35.17 -1.46 -45.11
CA LEU A 567 34.80 -1.07 -46.48
C LEU A 567 35.31 0.33 -46.84
N HIS A 568 35.30 1.25 -45.89
CA HIS A 568 35.87 2.58 -46.11
C HIS A 568 37.40 2.54 -46.23
N ASP A 569 38.07 1.71 -45.43
CA ASP A 569 39.51 1.47 -45.56
C ASP A 569 39.84 0.88 -46.94
N LEU A 570 39.00 -0.02 -47.47
CA LEU A 570 39.12 -0.56 -48.84
C LEU A 570 38.95 0.52 -49.92
N GLU A 571 37.96 1.40 -49.77
CA GLU A 571 37.72 2.53 -50.69
C GLU A 571 38.87 3.53 -50.74
N THR A 572 39.54 3.72 -49.60
CA THR A 572 40.58 4.74 -49.43
C THR A 572 42.00 4.20 -49.57
N ALA A 573 42.17 2.89 -49.69
CA ALA A 573 43.46 2.25 -49.92
C ALA A 573 44.04 2.65 -51.29
N GLU A 574 45.23 3.26 -51.28
CA GLU A 574 45.92 3.70 -52.50
C GLU A 574 46.72 2.57 -53.16
N SER A 575 47.24 1.61 -52.37
CA SER A 575 48.09 0.53 -52.87
C SER A 575 47.30 -0.76 -53.13
N GLN A 576 47.65 -1.51 -54.18
CA GLN A 576 47.01 -2.79 -54.48
C GLN A 576 47.21 -3.81 -53.36
N LEU A 577 48.40 -3.80 -52.73
CA LEU A 577 48.70 -4.68 -51.60
C LEU A 577 47.76 -4.43 -50.41
N ASP A 578 47.48 -3.16 -50.08
CA ASP A 578 46.57 -2.82 -48.99
C ASP A 578 45.12 -3.21 -49.32
N LYS A 579 44.71 -3.04 -50.59
CA LYS A 579 43.40 -3.52 -51.07
C LYS A 579 43.29 -5.03 -50.93
N ASP A 580 44.29 -5.79 -51.36
CA ASP A 580 44.30 -7.25 -51.28
C ASP A 580 44.23 -7.73 -49.81
N ILE A 581 44.99 -7.10 -48.91
CA ILE A 581 44.96 -7.39 -47.46
C ILE A 581 43.58 -7.12 -46.86
N VAL A 582 42.94 -6.01 -47.24
CA VAL A 582 41.61 -5.65 -46.74
C VAL A 582 40.54 -6.60 -47.29
N VAL A 583 40.61 -6.96 -48.58
CA VAL A 583 39.70 -7.95 -49.19
C VAL A 583 39.85 -9.33 -48.54
N GLU A 584 41.08 -9.78 -48.29
CA GLU A 584 41.35 -11.04 -47.59
C GLU A 584 40.76 -11.01 -46.16
N SER A 585 41.00 -9.93 -45.42
CA SER A 585 40.42 -9.72 -44.09
C SER A 585 38.88 -9.72 -44.11
N ILE A 586 38.25 -9.09 -45.09
CA ILE A 586 36.78 -9.13 -45.26
C ILE A 586 36.31 -10.56 -45.49
N ASN A 587 36.93 -11.27 -46.43
CA ASN A 587 36.56 -12.63 -46.81
C ASN A 587 36.78 -13.67 -45.70
N GLU A 588 37.83 -13.51 -44.89
CA GLU A 588 38.14 -14.45 -43.82
C GLU A 588 37.39 -14.16 -42.52
N ILE A 589 37.14 -12.90 -42.20
CA ILE A 589 36.63 -12.50 -40.87
C ILE A 589 35.16 -12.09 -40.90
N TYR A 590 34.73 -11.38 -41.94
CA TYR A 590 33.42 -10.72 -41.97
C TYR A 590 32.39 -11.48 -42.80
N ILE A 591 32.76 -12.01 -43.96
CA ILE A 591 31.85 -12.80 -44.81
C ILE A 591 31.32 -14.07 -44.12
N PRO A 592 32.14 -14.87 -43.39
CA PRO A 592 31.63 -16.04 -42.69
C PRO A 592 30.61 -15.67 -41.59
N VAL A 593 30.84 -14.55 -40.89
CA VAL A 593 29.91 -14.02 -39.88
C VAL A 593 28.61 -13.52 -40.52
N LEU A 594 28.69 -12.86 -41.68
CA LEU A 594 27.52 -12.44 -42.46
C LEU A 594 26.69 -13.63 -42.94
N ASN A 595 27.34 -14.69 -43.40
CA ASN A 595 26.68 -15.94 -43.81
C ASN A 595 25.96 -16.60 -42.63
N ASP A 596 26.63 -16.68 -41.47
CA ASP A 596 26.00 -17.20 -40.24
C ASP A 596 24.82 -16.32 -39.80
N LEU A 597 24.95 -15.00 -39.85
CA LEU A 597 23.84 -14.07 -39.60
C LEU A 597 22.70 -14.27 -40.61
N GLY A 598 23.01 -14.49 -41.90
CA GLY A 598 22.02 -14.77 -42.94
C GLY A 598 21.26 -16.08 -42.69
N ILE A 599 21.96 -17.13 -42.27
CA ILE A 599 21.35 -18.41 -41.88
C ILE A 599 20.43 -18.23 -40.65
N MET A 600 20.86 -17.46 -39.66
CA MET A 600 20.10 -17.24 -38.42
C MET A 600 18.94 -16.26 -38.58
N LEU A 601 19.14 -15.18 -39.32
CA LEU A 601 18.23 -14.03 -39.41
C LEU A 601 17.39 -14.02 -40.69
N GLY A 602 17.82 -14.72 -41.73
CA GLY A 602 17.32 -14.59 -43.09
C GLY A 602 18.12 -13.52 -43.83
N SER A 603 18.68 -13.86 -44.99
CA SER A 603 19.55 -12.96 -45.75
C SER A 603 18.91 -11.62 -46.10
N GLU A 604 17.59 -11.61 -46.36
CA GLU A 604 16.81 -10.38 -46.65
C GLU A 604 16.72 -9.42 -45.46
N GLU A 605 16.76 -9.93 -44.22
CA GLU A 605 16.72 -9.08 -43.02
C GLU A 605 18.11 -8.55 -42.65
N VAL A 606 19.16 -9.31 -42.97
CA VAL A 606 20.55 -8.88 -42.77
C VAL A 606 20.90 -7.77 -43.76
N SER A 607 20.51 -7.89 -45.02
CA SER A 607 20.79 -6.87 -46.06
C SER A 607 20.07 -5.53 -45.84
N LYS A 608 18.99 -5.50 -45.02
CA LYS A 608 18.33 -4.26 -44.60
C LYS A 608 19.14 -3.45 -43.60
N VAL A 609 20.07 -4.09 -42.90
CA VAL A 609 20.85 -3.48 -41.79
C VAL A 609 22.34 -3.39 -42.15
N ILE A 610 22.86 -4.33 -42.93
CA ILE A 610 24.26 -4.35 -43.35
C ILE A 610 24.32 -4.25 -44.86
N ASP A 611 25.01 -3.22 -45.37
CA ASP A 611 25.14 -2.93 -46.80
C ASP A 611 26.13 -3.89 -47.49
N THR A 612 25.66 -5.10 -47.77
CA THR A 612 26.44 -6.12 -48.48
C THR A 612 26.61 -5.81 -49.97
N GLU A 613 25.76 -4.94 -50.54
CA GLU A 613 25.88 -4.51 -51.95
C GLU A 613 27.08 -3.58 -52.15
N ARG A 614 27.37 -2.70 -51.19
CA ARG A 614 28.56 -1.84 -51.22
C ARG A 614 29.84 -2.66 -51.30
N TYR A 615 29.94 -3.75 -50.53
CA TYR A 615 31.08 -4.66 -50.64
C TYR A 615 31.20 -5.29 -52.03
N GLN A 616 30.10 -5.83 -52.58
CA GLN A 616 30.11 -6.44 -53.91
C GLN A 616 30.58 -5.46 -55.00
N LYS A 617 30.05 -4.22 -54.97
CA LYS A 617 30.47 -3.16 -55.91
C LYS A 617 31.94 -2.81 -55.78
N LEU A 618 32.46 -2.73 -54.56
CA LEU A 618 33.87 -2.38 -54.32
C LEU A 618 34.82 -3.47 -54.81
N VAL A 619 34.49 -4.74 -54.59
CA VAL A 619 35.31 -5.86 -55.08
C VAL A 619 35.24 -6.01 -56.60
N GLU A 620 34.11 -5.69 -57.24
CA GLU A 620 34.00 -5.69 -58.71
C GLU A 620 34.84 -4.59 -59.38
N THR A 621 35.22 -3.56 -58.63
CA THR A 621 36.04 -2.42 -59.09
C THR A 621 37.54 -2.52 -58.80
N ILE A 622 37.96 -3.58 -58.09
CA ILE A 622 39.36 -3.90 -57.77
C ILE A 622 39.80 -5.05 -58.66
#